data_AF-A0A8T4XNQ9-F1
#
_entry.id   AF-A0A8T4XNQ9-F1
#
_cell.length_a   1.000
_cell.length_b   1.000
_cell.length_c   1.000
_cell.angle_alpha   90.00
_cell.angle_beta   90.00
_cell.angle_gamma   90.00
#
_symmetry.space_group_name_H-M   'P 1'
#
loop_
_entity.id
_entity.type
_entity.pdbx_description
1 polymer ?
#
loop_
_entity_poly.entity_id
_entity_poly.type
_entity_poly.pdbx_seq_one_letter_code
_entity_poly.pdbx_strand_id
1 'polypeptide(L)'
;MYLDKYVREISKPEDVVGLFEGCKRGRHHLDRVLRNLLKFYQIVEGYPEPFIEGLQKSIPRVRTSIDYREPTEEDVVETFRRLAGYPPKYGILYLIILDGGMRLEHALYMLNSFEPGRPQEVAYGETGAPEDSIGTC
;
A
#
# COMPACT_ATOMS: atom_id res chain seq x y z
N MET A 1 -13.86 9.29 -8.61
CA MET A 1 -12.83 9.38 -7.55
C MET A 1 -13.54 9.66 -6.21
N TYR A 2 -12.98 9.38 -5.03
CA TYR A 2 -13.69 9.66 -3.74
C TYR A 2 -13.95 11.17 -3.52
N LEU A 3 -13.15 12.04 -4.15
CA LEU A 3 -13.31 13.50 -4.12
C LEU A 3 -14.59 13.95 -4.82
N ASP A 4 -14.89 13.45 -6.03
CA ASP A 4 -16.07 13.87 -6.81
C ASP A 4 -17.41 13.65 -6.09
N LYS A 5 -17.43 12.72 -5.14
CA LYS A 5 -18.65 12.34 -4.41
C LYS A 5 -18.98 13.28 -3.26
N TYR A 6 -17.99 14.00 -2.72
CA TYR A 6 -18.13 14.72 -1.46
C TYR A 6 -17.58 16.15 -1.48
N VAL A 7 -16.66 16.47 -2.40
CA VAL A 7 -16.02 17.80 -2.42
C VAL A 7 -16.95 18.82 -3.07
N ARG A 8 -17.49 19.69 -2.21
CA ARG A 8 -17.90 21.05 -2.57
C ARG A 8 -16.68 21.96 -2.42
N GLU A 9 -16.80 23.20 -2.91
CA GLU A 9 -15.79 24.23 -2.69
C GLU A 9 -15.38 24.28 -1.20
N ILE A 10 -14.09 24.09 -0.92
CA ILE A 10 -13.53 24.11 0.45
C ILE A 10 -12.85 25.46 0.61
N SER A 11 -13.50 26.35 1.35
CA SER A 11 -13.05 27.74 1.52
C SER A 11 -12.77 28.09 2.98
N LYS A 12 -13.33 27.32 3.92
CA LYS A 12 -13.21 27.57 5.36
C LYS A 12 -13.10 26.27 6.16
N PRO A 13 -12.57 26.31 7.40
CA PRO A 13 -12.45 25.14 8.28
C PRO A 13 -13.76 24.36 8.46
N GLU A 14 -14.90 25.03 8.49
CA GLU A 14 -16.21 24.40 8.66
C GLU A 14 -16.58 23.50 7.47
N ASP A 15 -16.12 23.83 6.26
CA ASP A 15 -16.35 23.02 5.07
C ASP A 15 -15.61 21.67 5.19
N VAL A 16 -14.41 21.69 5.80
CA VAL A 16 -13.63 20.48 6.09
C VAL A 16 -14.37 19.60 7.10
N VAL A 17 -14.90 20.18 8.17
CA VAL A 17 -15.67 19.41 9.17
C VAL A 17 -16.89 18.76 8.52
N GLY A 18 -17.69 19.54 7.78
CA GLY A 18 -18.89 19.03 7.10
C GLY A 18 -18.57 17.94 6.08
N LEU A 19 -17.45 18.04 5.37
CA LEU A 19 -16.96 17.03 4.45
C LEU A 19 -16.72 15.67 5.16
N PHE A 20 -16.11 15.69 6.34
CA PHE A 20 -15.84 14.46 7.12
C PHE A 20 -17.08 13.89 7.80
N GLU A 21 -18.02 14.74 8.21
CA GLU A 21 -19.32 14.30 8.73
C GLU A 21 -20.12 13.55 7.66
N GLY A 22 -20.13 14.05 6.42
CA GLY A 22 -20.79 13.38 5.29
C GLY A 22 -20.11 12.07 4.85
N CYS A 23 -18.84 11.87 5.20
CA CYS A 23 -18.07 10.68 4.84
C CYS A 23 -18.31 9.53 5.84
N LYS A 24 -19.24 8.62 5.51
CA LYS A 24 -19.61 7.48 6.37
C LYS A 24 -18.60 6.31 6.37
N ARG A 25 -17.83 6.14 5.30
CA ARG A 25 -16.83 5.06 5.13
C ARG A 25 -15.60 5.61 4.41
N GLY A 26 -14.42 5.06 4.70
CA GLY A 26 -13.19 5.47 4.02
C GLY A 26 -12.63 6.82 4.49
N ARG A 27 -12.98 7.29 5.71
CA ARG A 27 -12.48 8.55 6.27
C ARG A 27 -10.96 8.69 6.22
N HIS A 28 -10.23 7.59 6.37
CA HIS A 28 -8.76 7.62 6.35
C HIS A 28 -8.20 7.87 4.94
N HIS A 29 -8.89 7.40 3.90
CA HIS A 29 -8.56 7.75 2.53
C HIS A 29 -8.84 9.22 2.27
N LEU A 30 -9.98 9.73 2.74
CA LEU A 30 -10.33 11.15 2.62
C LEU A 30 -9.30 12.05 3.33
N ASP A 31 -8.88 11.69 4.54
CA ASP A 31 -7.80 12.38 5.29
C ASP A 31 -6.49 12.44 4.49
N ARG A 32 -6.00 11.30 4.00
CA ARG A 32 -4.77 11.26 3.20
C ARG A 32 -4.88 12.11 1.93
N VAL A 33 -5.98 11.97 1.20
CA VAL A 33 -6.19 12.68 -0.06
C VAL A 33 -6.31 14.19 0.18
N LEU A 34 -7.10 14.62 1.17
CA LEU A 34 -7.29 16.04 1.45
C LEU A 34 -5.99 16.70 1.93
N ARG A 35 -5.22 16.05 2.82
CA ARG A 35 -3.92 16.58 3.25
C ARG A 35 -2.97 16.74 2.07
N ASN A 36 -2.90 15.75 1.19
CA ASN A 36 -2.06 15.83 -0.01
C ASN A 36 -2.53 16.93 -0.97
N LEU A 37 -3.84 17.10 -1.13
CA LEU A 37 -4.41 18.16 -1.96
C LEU A 37 -4.08 19.56 -1.40
N LEU A 38 -4.27 19.77 -0.10
CA LEU A 38 -3.93 21.04 0.54
C LEU A 38 -2.44 21.35 0.46
N LYS A 39 -1.58 20.33 0.59
CA LYS A 39 -0.14 20.47 0.40
C LYS A 39 0.22 20.83 -1.05
N PHE A 40 -0.50 20.27 -2.03
CA PHE A 40 -0.35 20.67 -3.43
C PHE A 40 -0.70 22.14 -3.64
N TYR A 41 -1.84 22.62 -3.13
CA TYR A 41 -2.22 24.03 -3.24
C TYR A 41 -1.25 24.98 -2.54
N GLN A 42 -0.68 24.56 -1.41
CA GLN A 42 0.35 25.34 -0.72
C GLN A 42 1.63 25.46 -1.54
N ILE A 43 2.17 24.32 -2.01
CA ILE A 43 3.52 24.26 -2.59
C ILE A 43 3.52 24.63 -4.08
N VAL A 44 2.52 24.17 -4.83
CA VAL A 44 2.49 24.30 -6.30
C VAL A 44 1.72 25.54 -6.72
N GLU A 45 0.53 25.75 -6.15
CA GLU A 45 -0.34 26.89 -6.50
C GLU A 45 -0.05 28.15 -5.65
N GLY A 46 0.82 28.05 -4.64
CA GLY A 46 1.29 29.20 -3.86
C GLY A 46 0.24 29.80 -2.92
N TYR A 47 -0.73 29.01 -2.47
CA TYR A 47 -1.76 29.50 -1.55
C TYR A 47 -1.16 29.96 -0.20
N PRO A 48 -1.75 30.97 0.47
CA PRO A 48 -1.24 31.47 1.74
C PRO A 48 -1.15 30.36 2.80
N GLU A 49 0.01 30.24 3.44
CA GLU A 49 0.24 29.23 4.48
C GLU A 49 -0.77 29.31 5.65
N PRO A 50 -1.14 30.49 6.19
CA PRO A 50 -2.14 30.58 7.25
C PRO A 50 -3.51 30.02 6.85
N PHE A 51 -3.87 30.19 5.57
CA PHE A 51 -5.12 29.67 5.02
C PHE A 51 -5.08 28.14 4.96
N ILE A 52 -4.03 27.58 4.36
CA ILE A 52 -3.86 26.12 4.25
C ILE A 52 -3.77 25.46 5.62
N GLU A 53 -3.03 26.03 6.56
CA GLU A 53 -2.91 25.50 7.92
C GLU A 53 -4.27 25.45 8.64
N GLY A 54 -5.12 26.47 8.47
CA GLY A 54 -6.46 26.48 9.03
C GLY A 54 -7.31 25.30 8.54
N LEU A 55 -7.22 25.00 7.24
CA LEU A 55 -7.88 23.84 6.64
C LEU A 55 -7.26 22.52 7.12
N GLN A 56 -5.95 22.41 7.24
CA GLN A 56 -5.30 21.18 7.71
C GLN A 56 -5.59 20.86 9.19
N LYS A 57 -5.65 21.90 10.04
CA LYS A 57 -5.93 21.77 11.48
C LYS A 57 -7.38 21.38 11.77
N SER A 58 -8.31 21.67 10.86
CA SER A 58 -9.72 21.27 10.97
C SER A 58 -10.00 19.83 10.52
N ILE A 59 -9.03 19.14 9.92
CA ILE A 59 -9.17 17.73 9.57
C ILE A 59 -9.24 16.88 10.85
N PRO A 60 -10.35 16.17 11.10
CA PRO A 60 -10.50 15.39 12.33
C PRO A 60 -9.53 14.22 12.37
N ARG A 61 -9.13 13.82 13.59
CA ARG A 61 -8.29 12.63 13.78
C ARG A 61 -9.07 11.38 13.35
N VAL A 62 -8.62 10.75 12.27
CA VAL A 62 -9.20 9.49 11.81
C VAL A 62 -8.52 8.32 12.50
N ARG A 63 -9.30 7.48 13.19
CA ARG A 63 -8.82 6.19 13.70
C ARG A 63 -8.89 5.16 12.57
N THR A 64 -7.75 4.58 12.24
CA THR A 64 -7.70 3.36 11.42
C THR A 64 -7.72 2.16 12.35
N SER A 65 -8.75 1.33 12.25
CA SER A 65 -8.68 -0.03 12.80
C SER A 65 -7.67 -0.83 11.98
N ILE A 66 -6.78 -1.54 12.65
CA ILE A 66 -5.91 -2.52 12.01
C ILE A 66 -6.76 -3.77 11.77
N ASP A 67 -6.67 -4.34 10.56
CA ASP A 67 -7.25 -5.66 10.30
C ASP A 67 -6.33 -6.72 10.93
N TYR A 68 -6.82 -7.37 11.98
CA TYR A 68 -6.10 -8.43 12.69
C TYR A 68 -6.47 -9.82 12.16
N ARG A 69 -7.22 -9.92 11.06
CA ARG A 69 -7.57 -11.22 10.50
C ARG A 69 -6.33 -11.90 9.95
N GLU A 70 -5.89 -12.92 10.66
CA GLU A 70 -4.92 -13.90 10.19
C GLU A 70 -5.68 -15.06 9.51
N PRO A 71 -5.32 -15.45 8.27
CA PRO A 71 -5.93 -16.61 7.63
C PRO A 71 -5.50 -17.91 8.34
N THR A 72 -6.43 -18.84 8.54
CA THR A 72 -6.11 -20.18 9.05
C THR A 72 -5.66 -21.11 7.93
N GLU A 73 -5.13 -22.28 8.29
CA GLU A 73 -4.79 -23.32 7.31
C GLU A 73 -6.03 -23.76 6.52
N GLU A 74 -7.19 -23.89 7.16
CA GLU A 74 -8.44 -24.23 6.50
C GLU A 74 -8.88 -23.17 5.50
N ASP A 75 -8.68 -21.87 5.82
CA ASP A 75 -8.94 -20.76 4.89
C ASP A 75 -8.07 -20.91 3.62
N VAL A 76 -6.80 -21.31 3.78
CA VAL A 76 -5.87 -21.55 2.66
C VAL A 76 -6.31 -22.76 1.84
N VAL A 77 -6.58 -23.89 2.48
CA VAL A 77 -7.03 -25.12 1.80
C VAL A 77 -8.32 -24.88 1.04
N GLU A 78 -9.29 -24.20 1.65
CA GLU A 78 -10.57 -23.88 1.01
C GLU A 78 -10.37 -22.91 -0.17
N THR A 79 -9.44 -21.96 -0.07
CA THR A 79 -9.08 -21.09 -1.18
C THR A 79 -8.55 -21.90 -2.36
N PHE A 80 -7.63 -22.84 -2.15
CA PHE A 80 -7.11 -23.69 -3.22
C PHE A 80 -8.16 -24.64 -3.80
N ARG A 81 -9.08 -25.17 -2.99
CA ARG A 81 -10.22 -25.95 -3.50
C ARG A 81 -11.07 -25.14 -4.47
N ARG A 82 -11.34 -23.87 -4.14
CA ARG A 82 -12.09 -22.96 -5.04
C ARG A 82 -11.30 -22.65 -6.30
N LEU A 83 -10.00 -22.41 -6.18
CA LEU A 83 -9.12 -22.09 -7.30
C LEU A 83 -8.97 -23.25 -8.30
N ALA A 84 -9.21 -24.50 -7.89
CA ALA A 84 -9.21 -25.66 -8.80
C ALA A 84 -10.22 -25.53 -9.96
N GLY A 85 -11.28 -24.73 -9.79
CA GLY A 85 -12.25 -24.42 -10.85
C GLY A 85 -11.85 -23.26 -11.79
N TYR A 86 -10.70 -22.63 -11.57
CA TYR A 86 -10.23 -21.45 -12.31
C TYR A 86 -8.94 -21.75 -13.09
N PRO A 87 -8.55 -20.89 -14.06
CA PRO A 87 -7.28 -21.02 -14.76
C PRO A 87 -6.07 -21.17 -13.81
N PRO A 88 -5.10 -22.07 -14.11
CA PRO A 88 -3.99 -22.41 -13.20
C PRO A 88 -3.14 -21.21 -12.74
N LYS A 89 -3.08 -20.15 -13.55
CA LYS A 89 -2.36 -18.90 -13.24
C LYS A 89 -2.78 -18.29 -11.89
N TYR A 90 -4.02 -18.47 -11.45
CA TYR A 90 -4.48 -17.97 -10.16
C TYR A 90 -3.92 -18.78 -9.00
N GLY A 91 -3.87 -20.12 -9.13
CA GLY A 91 -3.22 -20.98 -8.15
C GLY A 91 -1.73 -20.70 -8.01
N ILE A 92 -1.04 -20.51 -9.15
CA ILE A 92 0.38 -20.14 -9.18
C ILE A 92 0.63 -18.80 -8.46
N LEU A 93 -0.20 -17.79 -8.73
CA LEU A 93 -0.10 -16.49 -8.07
C LEU A 93 -0.27 -16.61 -6.54
N TYR A 94 -1.23 -17.41 -6.07
CA TYR A 94 -1.42 -17.65 -4.64
C TYR A 94 -0.25 -18.39 -4.00
N LEU A 95 0.33 -19.38 -4.68
CA LEU A 95 1.53 -20.08 -4.20
C LEU A 95 2.71 -19.13 -4.05
N ILE A 96 2.96 -18.28 -5.05
CA ILE A 96 4.04 -17.27 -4.99
C ILE A 96 3.87 -16.33 -3.81
N ILE A 97 2.65 -15.87 -3.54
CA ILE A 97 2.37 -14.94 -2.44
C ILE A 97 2.51 -15.63 -1.08
N LEU A 98 1.99 -16.86 -0.94
CA LEU A 98 1.99 -17.59 0.32
C LEU A 98 3.39 -18.09 0.70
N ASP A 99 4.12 -18.68 -0.26
CA ASP A 99 5.44 -19.26 -0.02
C ASP A 99 6.55 -18.20 -0.06
N GLY A 100 6.45 -17.25 -0.99
CA GLY A 100 7.45 -16.21 -1.19
C GLY A 100 7.23 -14.93 -0.37
N GLY A 101 6.10 -14.80 0.33
CA GLY A 101 5.75 -13.58 1.10
C GLY A 101 5.64 -12.31 0.24
N MET A 102 5.43 -12.46 -1.08
CA MET A 102 5.43 -11.34 -2.02
C MET A 102 4.13 -10.54 -1.94
N ARG A 103 4.22 -9.22 -2.12
CA ARG A 103 3.03 -8.41 -2.39
C ARG A 103 2.46 -8.77 -3.76
N LEU A 104 1.13 -8.75 -3.86
CA LEU A 104 0.39 -9.06 -5.10
C LEU A 104 0.96 -8.31 -6.33
N GLU A 105 1.26 -7.02 -6.18
CA GLU A 105 1.82 -6.20 -7.27
C GLU A 105 3.15 -6.74 -7.80
N HIS A 106 4.05 -7.17 -6.91
CA HIS A 106 5.34 -7.73 -7.27
C HIS A 106 5.21 -9.15 -7.83
N ALA A 107 4.33 -9.96 -7.26
CA ALA A 107 4.06 -11.31 -7.75
C ALA A 107 3.47 -11.28 -9.18
N LEU A 108 2.56 -10.34 -9.45
CA LEU A 108 2.01 -10.12 -10.80
C LEU A 108 3.07 -9.62 -11.78
N TYR A 109 3.90 -8.65 -11.37
CA TYR A 109 5.00 -8.18 -12.20
C TYR A 109 5.95 -9.33 -12.58
N MET A 110 6.36 -10.13 -11.58
CA MET A 110 7.22 -11.29 -11.80
C MET A 110 6.58 -12.30 -12.75
N LEU A 111 5.32 -12.69 -12.52
CA LEU A 111 4.63 -13.68 -13.33
C LEU A 111 4.46 -13.22 -14.79
N ASN A 112 4.17 -11.93 -15.00
CA ASN A 112 4.01 -11.36 -16.35
C ASN A 112 5.34 -11.13 -17.07
N SER A 113 6.44 -10.96 -16.33
CA SER A 113 7.78 -10.73 -16.89
C SER A 113 8.62 -12.00 -16.95
N PHE A 114 8.06 -13.15 -16.55
CA PHE A 114 8.79 -14.42 -16.48
C PHE A 114 9.02 -15.00 -17.88
N GLU A 115 10.30 -15.11 -18.26
CA GLU A 115 10.75 -15.72 -19.51
C GLU A 115 11.44 -17.07 -19.18
N PRO A 116 10.79 -18.23 -19.36
CA PRO A 116 11.34 -19.53 -18.98
C PRO A 116 12.68 -19.86 -19.66
N GLY A 117 12.92 -19.28 -20.84
CA GLY A 117 14.12 -19.52 -21.65
C GLY A 117 15.29 -18.57 -21.37
N ARG A 118 15.19 -17.70 -20.36
CA ARG A 118 16.24 -16.73 -20.03
C ARG A 118 16.68 -16.85 -18.56
N PRO A 119 17.37 -17.94 -18.17
CA PRO A 119 18.02 -18.00 -16.87
C PRO A 119 19.03 -16.85 -16.79
N GLN A 120 18.92 -16.01 -15.76
CA GLN A 120 19.99 -15.08 -15.43
C GLN A 120 21.00 -15.83 -14.57
N GLU A 121 22.28 -15.76 -14.93
CA GLU A 121 23.34 -16.17 -14.01
C GLU A 121 23.26 -15.29 -12.77
N VAL A 122 22.89 -15.89 -11.65
CA VAL A 122 22.93 -15.25 -10.35
C VAL A 122 24.33 -15.48 -9.79
N ALA A 123 25.20 -14.49 -9.93
CA ALA A 123 26.44 -14.47 -9.15
C ALA A 123 26.03 -14.27 -7.68
N TYR A 124 26.03 -15.36 -6.91
CA TYR A 124 26.04 -15.24 -5.46
C TYR A 124 27.32 -14.50 -5.10
N GLY A 125 27.17 -13.24 -4.71
CA GLY A 125 28.29 -12.42 -4.27
C GLY A 125 29.07 -13.18 -3.21
N GLU A 126 30.38 -13.26 -3.41
CA GLU A 126 31.33 -13.85 -2.47
C GLU A 126 31.07 -13.26 -1.08
N THR A 127 30.42 -14.02 -0.21
CA THR A 127 30.51 -13.79 1.23
C THR A 127 31.92 -14.23 1.63
N GLY A 128 32.89 -13.35 1.38
CA GLY A 128 34.19 -13.41 2.02
C GLY A 128 33.97 -13.21 3.52
N ALA A 129 33.85 -14.31 4.25
CA ALA A 129 34.13 -14.30 5.67
C ALA A 129 35.62 -13.91 5.84
N PRO A 130 35.96 -12.93 6.69
CA PRO A 130 37.37 -12.66 6.97
C PRO A 130 37.93 -13.88 7.71
N GLU A 131 38.92 -14.55 7.12
CA GLU A 131 39.72 -15.54 7.83
C GLU A 131 40.48 -14.81 8.94
N ASP A 132 40.13 -15.13 10.19
CA ASP A 132 40.88 -14.75 11.37
C ASP A 132 42.33 -15.20 11.21
N SER A 133 43.23 -14.24 11.11
CA SER A 133 44.67 -14.45 11.22
C SER A 133 44.99 -14.95 12.63
N ILE A 134 45.13 -16.27 12.78
CA ILE A 134 45.76 -16.90 13.93
C ILE A 134 47.23 -16.46 13.92
N GLY A 135 47.53 -15.41 14.70
CA GLY A 135 48.89 -15.06 15.08
C GLY A 135 49.48 -16.18 15.90
N THR A 136 50.56 -16.78 15.38
CA THR A 136 51.39 -17.73 16.09
C THR A 136 52.19 -16.99 17.17
N CYS A 137 52.07 -17.43 18.42
CA CYS A 137 53.11 -17.28 19.45
C CYS A 137 53.98 -18.54 19.44
#